data_AF-A0A0F3M684-F1
#
_entry.id   AF-A0A0F3M684-F1
#
_cell.length_a   1.000
_cell.length_b   1.000
_cell.length_c   1.000
_cell.angle_alpha   90.00
_cell.angle_beta   90.00
_cell.angle_gamma   90.00
#
_symmetry.space_group_name_H-M   'P 1'
#
loop_
_entity.id
_entity.type
_entity.pdbx_description
1 polymer ?
#
loop_
_entity_poly.entity_id
_entity_poly.type
_entity_poly.pdbx_seq_one_letter_code
_entity_poly.pdbx_strand_id
1 'polypeptide(L)'
;MINGDIADGIVLLSDNNSLRADNTLKESINQLINDWKNSKFELQDRLIIAGHKEAENINQNIRNYMKENGALKGPEYSILISGAESKKYANYMAGDRIVFQTNDKDLQIQNSEFATLVSIDESKFVAKTDTGNEVSFDLNKISFKHGYATTVCNPQTAVKKDVYVLHNNGVGIESSNISMIGNAEQVRLYYNVQATKNVANLIEQLSTAKTDSINSKEENNDVQANEVRQYQSAQNYRKNDYYSNSEEELQKLRDAIAYRADTIACDLLGDPNKRLSRYGKIRWGDTGKIQVTTEGKYAGKWYDFSTGEKGDLLSLVQRERGYSFFEAKEYLKSMVGMSNISQRYQRPPKTDDSQQYTQQPESVKIANVQNLYERSSRIHGYEIDTSPSAEVEIVKKYLENRGITFDKSTASSDLKASILFDTQTRENYTAFTAFARNSKGEITGVQAVYLNLAGDKANISINRRSFGKISGSFITIAKRNANDPNITIIAEGAETALSLQQSGIKGNIIASARNFEFEKLFTIFW
;
A
#
# COMPACT_ATOMS: atom_id res chain seq x y z
N MET A 1 9.95 1.51 -1.76
CA MET A 1 10.22 0.81 -0.49
C MET A 1 10.76 1.70 0.63
N ILE A 2 11.08 2.99 0.40
CA ILE A 2 11.79 3.84 1.38
C ILE A 2 10.94 4.23 2.62
N ASN A 3 9.60 4.23 2.53
CA ASN A 3 8.73 4.65 3.65
C ASN A 3 7.66 3.60 4.06
N GLY A 4 8.10 2.46 4.58
CA GLY A 4 7.36 1.85 5.70
C GLY A 4 6.42 0.67 5.43
N ASP A 5 6.00 0.37 4.20
CA ASP A 5 5.19 -0.84 3.94
C ASP A 5 5.75 -1.67 2.79
N ILE A 6 6.23 -2.87 3.13
CA ILE A 6 6.75 -3.85 2.18
C ILE A 6 5.62 -4.35 1.27
N ALA A 7 4.39 -4.45 1.78
CA ALA A 7 3.24 -4.86 0.99
C ALA A 7 2.96 -3.87 -0.15
N ASP A 8 2.95 -2.56 0.13
CA ASP A 8 2.80 -1.52 -0.89
C ASP A 8 3.93 -1.57 -1.93
N GLY A 9 5.16 -1.85 -1.48
CA GLY A 9 6.31 -2.01 -2.38
C GLY A 9 6.12 -3.19 -3.35
N ILE A 10 5.62 -4.32 -2.85
CA ILE A 10 5.33 -5.51 -3.66
C ILE A 10 4.17 -5.27 -4.63
N VAL A 11 3.11 -4.57 -4.20
CA VAL A 11 1.99 -4.18 -5.08
C VAL A 11 2.48 -3.27 -6.20
N LEU A 12 3.28 -2.24 -5.89
CA LEU A 12 3.84 -1.35 -6.89
C LEU A 12 4.73 -2.09 -7.90
N LEU A 13 5.52 -3.06 -7.45
CA LEU A 13 6.32 -3.90 -8.34
C LEU A 13 5.42 -4.79 -9.22
N SER A 14 4.34 -5.34 -8.66
CA SER A 14 3.37 -6.13 -9.42
C SER A 14 2.68 -5.30 -10.52
N ASP A 15 2.15 -4.12 -10.19
CA ASP A 15 1.41 -3.25 -11.12
C ASP A 15 2.29 -2.77 -12.29
N ASN A 16 3.59 -2.62 -12.05
CA ASN A 16 4.57 -2.23 -13.06
C ASN A 16 5.21 -3.43 -13.79
N ASN A 17 4.61 -4.63 -13.74
CA ASN A 17 5.16 -5.87 -14.33
C ASN A 17 6.63 -6.14 -13.93
N SER A 18 6.97 -5.74 -12.72
CA SER A 18 8.31 -5.74 -12.14
C SER A 18 8.46 -6.78 -11.02
N LEU A 19 7.37 -7.46 -10.65
CA LEU A 19 7.39 -8.65 -9.82
C LEU A 19 7.39 -9.90 -10.70
N ARG A 20 8.37 -10.78 -10.53
CA ARG A 20 8.57 -12.00 -11.32
C ARG A 20 8.50 -13.22 -10.41
N ALA A 21 7.65 -14.16 -10.79
CA ALA A 21 7.42 -15.39 -10.06
C ALA A 21 7.73 -16.58 -10.98
N ASP A 22 8.62 -17.45 -10.55
CA ASP A 22 8.91 -18.71 -11.23
C ASP A 22 8.69 -19.89 -10.28
N ASN A 23 8.67 -21.12 -10.79
CA ASN A 23 8.40 -22.28 -9.94
C ASN A 23 9.61 -22.58 -9.04
N THR A 24 10.83 -22.47 -9.59
CA THR A 24 12.08 -22.87 -8.92
C THR A 24 13.07 -21.70 -8.81
N LEU A 25 13.97 -21.76 -7.83
CA LEU A 25 15.07 -20.81 -7.68
C LEU A 25 15.94 -20.70 -8.95
N LYS A 26 16.17 -21.84 -9.61
CA LYS A 26 16.98 -21.91 -10.85
C LYS A 26 16.31 -21.12 -11.98
N GLU A 27 15.00 -21.27 -12.15
CA GLU A 27 14.24 -20.51 -13.15
C GLU A 27 14.29 -19.01 -12.86
N SER A 28 14.08 -18.59 -11.61
CA SER A 28 14.18 -17.18 -11.23
C SER A 28 15.57 -16.59 -11.47
N ILE A 29 16.64 -17.33 -11.16
CA ILE A 29 18.01 -16.90 -11.48
C ILE A 29 18.21 -16.76 -13.00
N ASN A 30 17.74 -17.72 -13.78
CA ASN A 30 17.87 -17.69 -15.24
C ASN A 30 17.10 -16.52 -15.85
N GLN A 31 15.87 -16.28 -15.39
CA GLN A 31 15.03 -15.17 -15.85
C GLN A 31 15.65 -13.82 -15.47
N LEU A 32 16.14 -13.69 -14.23
CA LEU A 32 16.85 -12.50 -13.76
C LEU A 32 18.08 -12.22 -14.63
N ILE A 33 18.90 -13.23 -14.88
CA ILE A 33 20.08 -13.09 -15.73
C ILE A 33 19.68 -12.71 -17.17
N ASN A 34 18.62 -13.30 -17.71
CA ASN A 34 18.12 -12.93 -19.04
C ASN A 34 17.68 -11.46 -19.10
N ASP A 35 16.92 -10.99 -18.11
CA ASP A 35 16.50 -9.59 -18.05
C ASP A 35 17.70 -8.65 -17.82
N TRP A 36 18.73 -9.09 -17.09
CA TRP A 36 19.99 -8.37 -16.92
C TRP A 36 20.76 -8.25 -18.24
N LYS A 37 20.82 -9.32 -19.04
CA LYS A 37 21.48 -9.32 -20.36
C LYS A 37 20.80 -8.33 -21.32
N ASN A 38 19.47 -8.28 -21.28
CA ASN A 38 18.65 -7.44 -22.17
C ASN A 38 18.44 -6.01 -21.67
N SER A 39 19.12 -5.60 -20.59
CA SER A 39 19.00 -4.24 -20.09
C SER A 39 19.56 -3.21 -21.08
N LYS A 40 18.89 -2.06 -21.15
CA LYS A 40 19.30 -0.88 -21.93
C LYS A 40 20.34 -0.01 -21.22
N PHE A 41 20.57 -0.23 -19.93
CA PHE A 41 21.46 0.60 -19.11
C PHE A 41 22.91 0.15 -19.25
N GLU A 42 23.89 1.01 -18.98
CA GLU A 42 25.29 0.58 -19.03
C GLU A 42 25.64 -0.42 -17.90
N LEU A 43 26.71 -1.20 -18.06
CA LEU A 43 27.09 -2.23 -17.08
C LEU A 43 27.24 -1.67 -15.65
N GLN A 44 27.82 -0.48 -15.53
CA GLN A 44 28.01 0.22 -14.26
C GLN A 44 26.70 0.69 -13.61
N ASP A 45 25.62 0.84 -14.39
CA ASP A 45 24.32 1.32 -13.90
C ASP A 45 23.39 0.17 -13.49
N ARG A 46 23.81 -1.09 -13.69
CA ARG A 46 23.06 -2.31 -13.34
C ARG A 46 23.58 -2.90 -12.03
N LEU A 47 22.70 -3.42 -11.18
CA LEU A 47 23.10 -4.16 -9.98
C LEU A 47 22.09 -5.24 -9.58
N ILE A 48 22.60 -6.38 -9.13
CA ILE A 48 21.80 -7.47 -8.58
C ILE A 48 21.98 -7.55 -7.07
N ILE A 49 20.87 -7.68 -6.35
CA ILE A 49 20.82 -7.94 -4.91
C ILE A 49 20.30 -9.35 -4.69
N ALA A 50 21.06 -10.19 -3.98
CA ALA A 50 20.67 -11.56 -3.67
C ALA A 50 21.34 -12.04 -2.37
N GLY A 51 20.84 -13.14 -1.79
CA GLY A 51 21.50 -13.83 -0.69
C GLY A 51 22.93 -14.26 -1.04
N HIS A 52 23.78 -14.53 -0.03
CA HIS A 52 25.22 -14.74 -0.23
C HIS A 52 25.53 -15.84 -1.27
N LYS A 53 24.90 -17.01 -1.11
CA LYS A 53 25.11 -18.16 -1.99
C LYS A 53 24.62 -17.88 -3.42
N GLU A 54 23.46 -17.24 -3.54
CA GLU A 54 22.88 -16.87 -4.82
C GLU A 54 23.71 -15.80 -5.52
N ALA A 55 24.21 -14.80 -4.80
CA ALA A 55 25.07 -13.74 -5.34
C ALA A 55 26.39 -14.31 -5.90
N GLU A 56 27.04 -15.25 -5.20
CA GLU A 56 28.23 -15.93 -5.73
C GLU A 56 27.91 -16.68 -7.05
N ASN A 57 26.81 -17.43 -7.08
CA ASN A 57 26.37 -18.15 -8.29
C ASN A 57 26.05 -17.20 -9.46
N ILE A 58 25.30 -16.13 -9.19
CA ILE A 58 24.91 -15.14 -10.20
C ILE A 58 26.15 -14.42 -10.76
N ASN A 59 27.09 -14.00 -9.90
CA ASN A 59 28.36 -13.40 -10.34
C ASN A 59 29.09 -14.30 -11.34
N GLN A 60 29.18 -15.61 -11.05
CA GLN A 60 29.84 -16.55 -11.95
C GLN A 60 29.11 -16.71 -13.29
N ASN A 61 27.77 -16.79 -13.28
CA ASN A 61 26.98 -16.93 -14.51
C ASN A 61 27.08 -15.68 -15.40
N ILE A 62 27.01 -14.49 -14.80
CA ILE A 62 27.18 -13.23 -15.53
C ILE A 62 28.57 -13.14 -16.14
N ARG A 63 29.59 -13.48 -15.35
CA ARG A 63 30.97 -13.47 -15.82
C ARG A 63 31.20 -14.45 -16.98
N ASN A 64 30.65 -15.66 -16.91
CA ASN A 64 30.72 -16.63 -18.01
C ASN A 64 30.06 -16.06 -19.27
N TYR A 65 28.88 -15.46 -19.15
CA TYR A 65 28.22 -14.78 -20.26
C TYR A 65 29.07 -13.63 -20.83
N MET A 66 29.70 -12.82 -19.97
CA MET A 66 30.56 -11.72 -20.38
C MET A 66 31.82 -12.21 -21.12
N LYS A 67 32.30 -13.42 -20.83
CA LYS A 67 33.36 -14.06 -21.63
C LYS A 67 32.82 -14.53 -22.98
N GLU A 68 31.68 -15.22 -22.98
CA GLU A 68 31.04 -15.78 -24.18
C GLU A 68 30.66 -14.71 -25.20
N ASN A 69 30.16 -13.55 -24.74
CA ASN A 69 29.80 -12.43 -25.59
C ASN A 69 31.01 -11.55 -25.98
N GLY A 70 32.20 -11.85 -25.47
CA GLY A 70 33.44 -11.15 -25.76
C GLY A 70 33.62 -9.79 -25.07
N ALA A 71 32.85 -9.49 -24.02
CA ALA A 71 33.04 -8.30 -23.17
C ALA A 71 34.22 -8.45 -22.20
N LEU A 72 34.51 -9.68 -21.74
CA LEU A 72 35.71 -10.04 -20.98
C LEU A 72 36.67 -10.80 -21.88
N LYS A 73 37.85 -10.24 -22.09
CA LYS A 73 38.89 -10.78 -22.97
C LYS A 73 40.26 -10.65 -22.32
N GLY A 74 41.20 -11.48 -22.77
CA GLY A 74 42.59 -11.46 -22.32
C GLY A 74 42.91 -12.49 -21.24
N PRO A 75 44.00 -12.29 -20.49
CA PRO A 75 44.44 -13.23 -19.45
C PRO A 75 43.51 -13.21 -18.23
N GLU A 76 43.34 -14.39 -17.63
CA GLU A 76 42.58 -14.61 -16.40
C GLU A 76 43.54 -14.92 -15.24
N TYR A 77 43.37 -14.22 -14.12
CA TYR A 77 44.25 -14.30 -12.96
C TYR A 77 43.52 -14.92 -11.78
N SER A 78 44.09 -15.99 -11.21
CA SER A 78 43.56 -16.68 -10.04
C SER A 78 44.12 -16.12 -8.74
N ILE A 79 43.24 -15.66 -7.86
CA ILE A 79 43.59 -15.07 -6.56
C ILE A 79 43.14 -16.01 -5.45
N LEU A 80 44.03 -16.29 -4.49
CA LEU A 80 43.68 -17.05 -3.30
C LEU A 80 42.86 -16.16 -2.33
N ILE A 81 41.62 -16.56 -2.05
CA ILE A 81 40.69 -15.79 -1.20
C ILE A 81 40.43 -16.42 0.17
N SER A 82 40.84 -17.68 0.41
CA SER A 82 40.88 -18.28 1.76
C SER A 82 41.97 -19.35 1.87
N GLY A 83 42.61 -19.48 3.05
CA GLY A 83 43.59 -20.54 3.28
C GLY A 83 44.04 -20.76 4.73
N ALA A 84 43.61 -21.90 5.28
CA ALA A 84 44.38 -22.80 6.18
C ALA A 84 43.90 -24.26 6.02
N GLU A 85 42.57 -24.47 5.90
CA GLU A 85 41.97 -25.83 5.78
C GLU A 85 41.40 -26.15 4.38
N SER A 86 41.02 -25.13 3.58
CA SER A 86 40.65 -25.30 2.17
C SER A 86 41.10 -24.07 1.35
N LYS A 87 41.90 -24.30 0.30
CA LYS A 87 42.33 -23.24 -0.61
C LYS A 87 41.19 -22.91 -1.57
N LYS A 88 40.55 -21.74 -1.39
CA LYS A 88 39.53 -21.22 -2.33
C LYS A 88 40.17 -20.14 -3.20
N TYR A 89 40.00 -20.26 -4.52
CA TYR A 89 40.49 -19.28 -5.49
C TYR A 89 39.31 -18.56 -6.16
N ALA A 90 39.51 -17.30 -6.51
CA ALA A 90 38.61 -16.51 -7.34
C ALA A 90 39.37 -15.96 -8.55
N ASN A 91 38.76 -16.02 -9.73
CA ASN A 91 39.40 -15.64 -10.97
C ASN A 91 38.93 -14.26 -11.44
N TYR A 92 39.85 -13.41 -11.89
CA TYR A 92 39.58 -12.04 -12.33
C TYR A 92 40.26 -11.72 -13.66
N MET A 93 39.66 -10.80 -14.41
CA MET A 93 40.09 -10.30 -15.72
C MET A 93 39.90 -8.79 -15.81
N ALA A 94 40.65 -8.14 -16.70
CA ALA A 94 40.33 -6.77 -17.10
C ALA A 94 38.88 -6.72 -17.63
N GLY A 95 38.13 -5.72 -17.19
CA GLY A 95 36.70 -5.55 -17.42
C GLY A 95 35.80 -6.15 -16.33
N ASP A 96 36.33 -6.95 -15.40
CA ASP A 96 35.51 -7.51 -14.32
C ASP A 96 34.96 -6.42 -13.41
N ARG A 97 33.71 -6.59 -13.00
CA ARG A 97 33.06 -5.73 -12.02
C ARG A 97 33.38 -6.22 -10.62
N ILE A 98 33.90 -5.34 -9.77
CA ILE A 98 34.24 -5.65 -8.38
C ILE A 98 33.55 -4.71 -7.39
N VAL A 99 33.51 -5.13 -6.13
CA VAL A 99 33.12 -4.32 -4.98
C VAL A 99 34.17 -4.47 -3.89
N PHE A 100 34.62 -3.34 -3.34
CA PHE A 100 35.58 -3.32 -2.25
C PHE A 100 34.93 -3.75 -0.93
N GLN A 101 35.66 -4.52 -0.12
CA GLN A 101 35.23 -4.99 1.20
C GLN A 101 36.04 -4.36 2.35
N THR A 102 36.86 -3.35 2.04
CA THR A 102 37.70 -2.64 3.00
C THR A 102 37.64 -1.14 2.75
N ASN A 103 38.07 -0.35 3.74
CA ASN A 103 38.32 1.07 3.59
C ASN A 103 39.83 1.31 3.57
N ASP A 104 40.30 2.16 2.67
CA ASP A 104 41.69 2.63 2.64
C ASP A 104 41.69 4.12 2.30
N LYS A 105 42.13 4.96 3.25
CA LYS A 105 42.07 6.42 3.09
C LYS A 105 43.11 6.94 2.11
N ASP A 106 44.29 6.32 2.07
CA ASP A 106 45.40 6.77 1.25
C ASP A 106 45.12 6.47 -0.22
N LEU A 107 44.50 5.33 -0.48
CA LEU A 107 44.03 4.93 -1.80
C LEU A 107 42.65 5.48 -2.14
N GLN A 108 41.98 6.19 -1.22
CA GLN A 108 40.61 6.70 -1.42
C GLN A 108 39.59 5.58 -1.73
N ILE A 109 39.81 4.38 -1.20
CA ILE A 109 38.92 3.23 -1.36
C ILE A 109 37.89 3.22 -0.23
N GLN A 110 36.61 3.12 -0.59
CA GLN A 110 35.53 2.99 0.37
C GLN A 110 34.95 1.57 0.37
N ASN A 111 34.61 1.06 1.56
CA ASN A 111 33.93 -0.21 1.69
C ASN A 111 32.57 -0.15 0.99
N SER A 112 32.23 -1.22 0.27
CA SER A 112 31.03 -1.36 -0.57
C SER A 112 30.98 -0.38 -1.75
N GLU A 113 32.08 0.27 -2.11
CA GLU A 113 32.22 0.98 -3.37
C GLU A 113 32.51 -0.02 -4.51
N PHE A 114 31.86 0.22 -5.65
CA PHE A 114 32.02 -0.60 -6.82
C PHE A 114 33.15 -0.03 -7.70
N ALA A 115 34.03 -0.88 -8.25
CA ALA A 115 34.98 -0.51 -9.32
C ALA A 115 35.05 -1.53 -10.49
N THR A 116 35.41 -1.10 -11.72
CA THR A 116 35.70 -2.00 -12.86
C THR A 116 37.22 -2.18 -12.91
N LEU A 117 37.69 -3.42 -13.00
CA LEU A 117 39.11 -3.69 -13.23
C LEU A 117 39.51 -3.21 -14.62
N VAL A 118 40.51 -2.33 -14.69
CA VAL A 118 41.04 -1.76 -15.94
C VAL A 118 42.21 -2.59 -16.44
N SER A 119 43.15 -2.90 -15.53
CA SER A 119 44.30 -3.74 -15.83
C SER A 119 44.68 -4.59 -14.63
N ILE A 120 45.22 -5.76 -14.93
CA ILE A 120 45.71 -6.71 -13.95
C ILE A 120 47.16 -7.04 -14.30
N ASP A 121 48.05 -6.82 -13.35
CA ASP A 121 49.44 -7.28 -13.38
C ASP A 121 49.68 -8.25 -12.21
N GLU A 122 50.79 -8.98 -12.20
CA GLU A 122 51.12 -10.02 -11.21
C GLU A 122 51.11 -9.51 -9.76
N SER A 123 51.34 -8.21 -9.54
CA SER A 123 51.40 -7.60 -8.20
C SER A 123 50.48 -6.41 -7.97
N LYS A 124 49.86 -5.86 -9.02
CA LYS A 124 49.06 -4.63 -8.94
C LYS A 124 47.83 -4.68 -9.83
N PHE A 125 46.71 -4.29 -9.24
CA PHE A 125 45.43 -4.18 -9.92
C PHE A 125 45.13 -2.69 -10.06
N VAL A 126 44.60 -2.31 -11.22
CA VAL A 126 44.08 -0.97 -11.45
C VAL A 126 42.58 -1.11 -11.65
N ALA A 127 41.80 -0.38 -10.87
CA ALA A 127 40.35 -0.34 -10.98
C ALA A 127 39.87 1.10 -11.13
N LYS A 128 38.80 1.29 -11.90
CA LYS A 128 38.11 2.56 -12.01
C LYS A 128 36.81 2.50 -11.21
N THR A 129 36.70 3.30 -10.16
CA THR A 129 35.47 3.40 -9.35
C THR A 129 34.34 4.01 -10.17
N ASP A 130 33.09 3.77 -9.77
CA ASP A 130 31.93 4.39 -10.43
C ASP A 130 31.87 5.90 -10.22
N THR A 131 32.56 6.41 -9.19
CA THR A 131 32.78 7.83 -8.93
C THR A 131 33.83 8.45 -9.87
N GLY A 132 34.55 7.63 -10.65
CA GLY A 132 35.49 8.04 -11.68
C GLY A 132 36.95 8.02 -11.27
N ASN A 133 37.27 7.66 -10.02
CA ASN A 133 38.64 7.57 -9.53
C ASN A 133 39.33 6.32 -10.08
N GLU A 134 40.61 6.45 -10.43
CA GLU A 134 41.46 5.32 -10.76
C GLU A 134 42.30 4.96 -9.53
N VAL A 135 42.19 3.70 -9.10
CA VAL A 135 42.82 3.17 -7.89
C VAL A 135 43.73 2.01 -8.25
N SER A 136 44.98 2.11 -7.84
CA SER A 136 45.97 1.04 -7.96
C SER A 136 46.21 0.40 -6.60
N PHE A 137 46.06 -0.92 -6.50
CA PHE A 137 46.16 -1.63 -5.23
C PHE A 137 46.80 -3.02 -5.35
N ASP A 138 47.30 -3.51 -4.21
CA ASP A 138 47.87 -4.85 -4.04
C ASP A 138 46.77 -5.83 -3.57
N LEU A 139 46.71 -6.98 -4.24
CA LEU A 139 45.78 -8.08 -3.98
C LEU A 139 45.81 -8.59 -2.54
N ASN A 140 46.99 -8.57 -1.92
CA ASN A 140 47.17 -9.13 -0.58
C ASN A 140 46.78 -8.13 0.52
N LYS A 141 46.57 -6.85 0.16
CA LYS A 141 46.28 -5.78 1.11
C LYS A 141 44.84 -5.30 1.05
N ILE A 142 44.23 -5.32 -0.13
CA ILE A 142 42.87 -4.84 -0.34
C ILE A 142 41.92 -6.03 -0.56
N SER A 143 40.91 -6.13 0.29
CA SER A 143 39.85 -7.13 0.16
C SER A 143 38.76 -6.63 -0.80
N PHE A 144 38.40 -7.47 -1.77
CA PHE A 144 37.34 -7.22 -2.76
C PHE A 144 36.74 -8.53 -3.25
N LYS A 145 35.57 -8.44 -3.87
CA LYS A 145 34.88 -9.57 -4.53
C LYS A 145 34.23 -9.13 -5.84
N HIS A 146 33.72 -10.07 -6.62
CA HIS A 146 32.89 -9.76 -7.79
C HIS A 146 31.66 -8.92 -7.40
N GLY A 147 31.35 -7.95 -8.25
CA GLY A 147 30.40 -6.87 -7.99
C GLY A 147 29.22 -6.82 -8.95
N TYR A 148 28.93 -7.88 -9.72
CA TYR A 148 27.69 -7.93 -10.52
C TYR A 148 26.46 -8.17 -9.62
N ALA A 149 26.63 -8.99 -8.58
CA ALA A 149 25.64 -9.27 -7.55
C ALA A 149 26.21 -9.12 -6.14
N THR A 150 25.42 -8.57 -5.21
CA THR A 150 25.81 -8.38 -3.80
C THR A 150 24.66 -8.70 -2.83
N THR A 151 24.99 -8.90 -1.56
CA THR A 151 24.03 -9.01 -0.45
C THR A 151 23.65 -7.66 0.13
N VAL A 152 24.62 -6.74 0.17
CA VAL A 152 24.49 -5.41 0.77
C VAL A 152 25.18 -4.41 -0.16
N CYS A 153 24.53 -3.27 -0.39
CA CYS A 153 25.12 -2.13 -1.07
C CYS A 153 25.14 -0.90 -0.16
N ASN A 154 26.12 -0.02 -0.37
CA ASN A 154 26.14 1.30 0.26
C ASN A 154 25.36 2.29 -0.63
N PRO A 155 24.22 2.84 -0.16
CA PRO A 155 23.38 3.72 -0.98
C PRO A 155 24.06 5.06 -1.34
N GLN A 156 25.14 5.44 -0.64
CA GLN A 156 25.89 6.66 -0.94
C GLN A 156 26.82 6.50 -2.15
N THR A 157 27.34 5.30 -2.38
CA THR A 157 28.34 5.01 -3.42
C THR A 157 27.77 4.18 -4.58
N ALA A 158 26.59 3.57 -4.39
CA ALA A 158 25.95 2.68 -5.36
C ALA A 158 24.64 3.28 -5.91
N VAL A 159 24.70 4.45 -6.53
CA VAL A 159 23.55 4.96 -7.30
C VAL A 159 23.45 4.11 -8.57
N LYS A 160 22.41 3.27 -8.65
CA LYS A 160 22.17 2.34 -9.77
C LYS A 160 20.83 2.63 -10.41
N LYS A 161 20.75 2.56 -11.73
CA LYS A 161 19.52 2.83 -12.49
C LYS A 161 18.70 1.57 -12.67
N ASP A 162 19.33 0.41 -12.83
CA ASP A 162 18.65 -0.85 -13.09
C ASP A 162 18.97 -1.90 -12.02
N VAL A 163 18.01 -2.15 -11.13
CA VAL A 163 18.20 -2.98 -9.93
C VAL A 163 17.36 -4.24 -10.02
N TYR A 164 18.01 -5.38 -9.81
CA TYR A 164 17.40 -6.71 -9.81
C TYR A 164 17.51 -7.30 -8.42
N VAL A 165 16.41 -7.67 -7.81
CA VAL A 165 16.39 -8.24 -6.45
C VAL A 165 15.94 -9.68 -6.56
N LEU A 166 16.73 -10.62 -6.07
CA LEU A 166 16.34 -12.03 -5.95
C LEU A 166 16.03 -12.35 -4.49
N HIS A 167 14.79 -12.74 -4.25
CA HIS A 167 14.34 -13.24 -2.95
C HIS A 167 14.33 -14.77 -2.94
N ASN A 168 14.96 -15.34 -1.91
CA ASN A 168 14.93 -16.79 -1.68
C ASN A 168 14.95 -17.07 -0.16
N ASN A 169 13.85 -17.65 0.34
CA ASN A 169 13.68 -18.21 1.69
C ASN A 169 14.22 -17.36 2.87
N GLY A 170 13.40 -16.48 3.43
CA GLY A 170 13.65 -15.85 4.75
C GLY A 170 14.79 -14.82 4.82
N VAL A 171 15.52 -14.59 3.72
CA VAL A 171 16.51 -13.52 3.62
C VAL A 171 15.78 -12.21 3.36
N GLY A 172 15.85 -11.27 4.29
CA GLY A 172 15.29 -9.93 4.14
C GLY A 172 16.07 -9.07 3.17
N ILE A 173 15.43 -8.00 2.70
CA ILE A 173 16.13 -6.90 2.03
C ILE A 173 16.65 -5.96 3.12
N GLU A 174 17.97 -5.93 3.28
CA GLU A 174 18.67 -5.03 4.21
C GLU A 174 18.27 -3.56 3.98
N SER A 175 18.22 -2.76 5.06
CA SER A 175 17.76 -1.38 5.02
C SER A 175 18.59 -0.49 4.07
N SER A 176 19.89 -0.76 3.94
CA SER A 176 20.78 -0.07 3.00
C SER A 176 20.42 -0.34 1.54
N ASN A 177 19.90 -1.54 1.23
CA ASN A 177 19.42 -1.89 -0.10
C ASN A 177 18.09 -1.18 -0.43
N ILE A 178 17.22 -0.97 0.56
CA ILE A 178 15.92 -0.29 0.37
C ILE A 178 16.08 1.14 -0.14
N SER A 179 17.02 1.89 0.45
CA SER A 179 17.33 3.26 0.03
C SER A 179 17.80 3.30 -1.43
N MET A 180 18.70 2.40 -1.80
CA MET A 180 19.18 2.29 -3.19
C MET A 180 18.05 1.93 -4.15
N ILE A 181 17.23 0.92 -3.80
CA ILE A 181 16.11 0.48 -4.64
C ILE A 181 15.13 1.64 -4.91
N GLY A 182 14.87 2.51 -3.93
CA GLY A 182 13.94 3.62 -4.15
C GLY A 182 14.49 4.75 -5.02
N ASN A 183 15.80 4.80 -5.29
CA ASN A 183 16.42 5.79 -6.19
C ASN A 183 16.67 5.23 -7.60
N ALA A 184 16.39 3.93 -7.83
CA ALA A 184 16.59 3.32 -9.14
C ALA A 184 15.48 3.71 -10.13
N GLU A 185 15.86 3.90 -11.39
CA GLU A 185 14.92 4.15 -12.48
C GLU A 185 14.07 2.91 -12.79
N GLN A 186 14.67 1.72 -12.63
CA GLN A 186 14.03 0.45 -12.87
C GLN A 186 14.40 -0.54 -11.77
N VAL A 187 13.39 -1.23 -11.24
CA VAL A 187 13.54 -2.24 -10.21
C VAL A 187 12.74 -3.47 -10.62
N ARG A 188 13.32 -4.66 -10.50
CA ARG A 188 12.61 -5.93 -10.65
C ARG A 188 12.88 -6.84 -9.47
N LEU A 189 11.85 -7.47 -8.91
CA LEU A 189 11.95 -8.45 -7.83
C LEU A 189 11.57 -9.85 -8.35
N TYR A 190 12.47 -10.80 -8.15
CA TYR A 190 12.32 -12.20 -8.55
C TYR A 190 12.16 -13.07 -7.32
N TYR A 191 11.18 -13.95 -7.33
CA TYR A 191 10.99 -14.94 -6.27
C TYR A 191 10.53 -16.28 -6.87
N ASN A 192 10.72 -17.36 -6.11
CA ASN A 192 10.30 -18.70 -6.54
C ASN A 192 9.17 -19.26 -5.66
N VAL A 193 8.20 -19.90 -6.30
CA VAL A 193 7.00 -20.46 -5.65
C VAL A 193 7.36 -21.64 -4.73
N GLN A 194 8.43 -22.39 -4.99
CA GLN A 194 8.88 -23.45 -4.09
C GLN A 194 9.26 -22.94 -2.69
N ALA A 195 10.04 -21.86 -2.61
CA ALA A 195 10.48 -21.28 -1.33
C ALA A 195 9.47 -20.29 -0.74
N THR A 196 8.74 -19.59 -1.60
CA THR A 196 7.91 -18.45 -1.20
C THR A 196 6.42 -18.71 -1.33
N LYS A 197 5.98 -19.81 -1.96
CA LYS A 197 4.57 -20.25 -2.11
C LYS A 197 3.67 -19.28 -2.89
N ASN A 198 3.59 -18.02 -2.51
CA ASN A 198 2.76 -16.98 -3.11
C ASN A 198 3.22 -15.58 -2.65
N VAL A 199 2.60 -14.54 -3.20
CA VAL A 199 2.89 -13.14 -2.88
C VAL A 199 2.64 -12.79 -1.40
N ALA A 200 1.66 -13.41 -0.74
CA ALA A 200 1.39 -13.14 0.67
C ALA A 200 2.56 -13.60 1.57
N ASN A 201 3.08 -14.80 1.32
CA ASN A 201 4.24 -15.33 2.04
C ASN A 201 5.55 -14.61 1.62
N LEU A 202 5.63 -14.02 0.43
CA LEU A 202 6.72 -13.09 0.08
C LEU A 202 6.71 -11.85 0.98
N ILE A 203 5.54 -11.22 1.13
CA ILE A 203 5.36 -10.03 1.97
C ILE A 203 5.71 -10.36 3.42
N GLU A 204 5.23 -11.51 3.93
CA GLU A 204 5.56 -12.02 5.25
C GLU A 204 7.08 -12.21 5.43
N GLN A 205 7.73 -12.95 4.55
CA GLN A 205 9.18 -13.22 4.62
C GLN A 205 10.02 -11.93 4.62
N LEU A 206 9.64 -10.95 3.80
CA LEU A 206 10.33 -9.67 3.73
C LEU A 206 10.05 -8.79 4.96
N SER A 207 8.85 -8.90 5.55
CA SER A 207 8.46 -8.15 6.76
C SER A 207 9.15 -8.67 8.01
N THR A 208 9.25 -10.00 8.18
CA THR A 208 9.88 -10.61 9.36
C THR A 208 11.37 -10.28 9.43
N ALA A 209 12.08 -10.32 8.31
CA ALA A 209 13.51 -10.06 8.26
C ALA A 209 13.90 -8.58 8.50
N LYS A 210 12.96 -7.64 8.33
CA LYS A 210 13.14 -6.24 8.76
C LYS A 210 13.23 -6.12 10.29
N THR A 211 12.63 -7.03 11.03
CA THR A 211 12.64 -7.04 12.51
C THR A 211 13.93 -7.64 13.07
N ASP A 212 14.50 -8.65 12.42
CA ASP A 212 15.72 -9.33 12.87
C ASP A 212 17.00 -8.52 12.58
N SER A 213 17.00 -7.72 11.50
CA SER A 213 18.09 -6.80 11.16
C SER A 213 18.22 -5.60 12.12
N ILE A 214 17.13 -5.23 12.81
CA ILE A 214 17.12 -4.18 13.84
C ILE A 214 17.67 -4.69 15.18
N ASN A 215 17.51 -5.97 15.49
CA ASN A 215 17.95 -6.57 16.75
C ASN A 215 19.41 -7.05 16.76
N SER A 216 20.10 -7.07 15.62
CA SER A 216 21.45 -7.66 15.46
C SER A 216 22.60 -6.65 15.37
N LYS A 217 22.32 -5.35 15.50
CA LYS A 217 23.36 -4.31 15.54
C LYS A 217 23.07 -3.37 16.72
N GLU A 218 23.71 -3.65 17.86
CA GLU A 218 24.24 -2.66 18.81
C GLU A 218 24.71 -3.37 20.09
N GLU A 219 25.98 -3.77 20.11
CA GLU A 219 26.74 -3.85 21.35
C GLU A 219 27.32 -2.45 21.64
N ASN A 220 27.11 -2.00 22.89
CA ASN A 220 27.72 -0.85 23.58
C ASN A 220 27.16 0.55 23.28
N ASN A 221 26.20 1.00 24.09
CA ASN A 221 26.47 1.98 25.16
C ASN A 221 25.24 2.20 26.06
N ASP A 222 25.48 2.03 27.36
CA ASP A 222 24.52 2.15 28.47
C ASP A 222 23.99 3.58 28.65
N VAL A 223 22.97 3.97 27.89
CA VAL A 223 22.06 5.09 28.27
C VAL A 223 20.59 4.82 27.90
N GLN A 224 20.26 3.86 27.03
CA GLN A 224 18.88 3.64 26.56
C GLN A 224 18.07 2.56 27.33
N ALA A 225 18.57 2.06 28.46
CA ALA A 225 17.89 0.96 29.18
C ALA A 225 16.52 1.34 29.80
N ASN A 226 16.20 2.62 29.96
CA ASN A 226 14.91 3.06 30.53
C ASN A 226 13.86 3.46 29.49
N GLU A 227 14.25 3.91 28.29
CA GLU A 227 13.27 4.18 27.21
C GLU A 227 12.84 2.90 26.50
N VAL A 228 13.74 1.90 26.43
CA VAL A 228 13.46 0.60 25.82
C VAL A 228 12.46 -0.23 26.64
N ARG A 229 12.44 -0.12 27.98
CA ARG A 229 11.43 -0.84 28.81
C ARG A 229 10.00 -0.35 28.58
N GLN A 230 9.80 0.92 28.21
CA GLN A 230 8.46 1.46 27.88
C GLN A 230 8.04 1.16 26.43
N TYR A 231 8.98 1.09 25.48
CA TYR A 231 8.70 0.68 24.10
C TYR A 231 8.51 -0.84 23.94
N GLN A 232 9.21 -1.67 24.72
CA GLN A 232 9.03 -3.13 24.71
C GLN A 232 7.69 -3.58 25.31
N SER A 233 7.10 -2.84 26.27
CA SER A 233 5.75 -3.13 26.76
C SER A 233 4.65 -2.79 25.73
N ALA A 234 4.85 -1.78 24.88
CA ALA A 234 3.87 -1.38 23.87
C ALA A 234 3.88 -2.27 22.61
N GLN A 235 5.02 -2.88 22.28
CA GLN A 235 5.14 -3.78 21.11
C GLN A 235 4.82 -5.25 21.46
N ASN A 236 5.01 -5.70 22.71
CA ASN A 236 4.59 -7.03 23.15
C ASN A 236 3.05 -7.18 23.25
N TYR A 237 2.30 -6.07 23.38
CA TYR A 237 0.84 -6.09 23.23
C TYR A 237 0.38 -6.18 21.77
N ARG A 238 1.20 -5.79 20.78
CA ARG A 238 0.88 -5.87 19.34
C ARG A 238 1.29 -7.18 18.66
N LYS A 239 2.18 -7.98 19.26
CA LYS A 239 2.69 -9.22 18.67
C LYS A 239 1.79 -10.45 18.91
N ASN A 240 0.94 -10.44 19.94
CA ASN A 240 0.11 -11.60 20.31
C ASN A 240 -1.26 -11.69 19.61
N ASP A 241 -1.79 -10.60 19.03
CA ASP A 241 -3.11 -10.62 18.37
C ASP A 241 -3.06 -10.88 16.85
N TYR A 242 -1.86 -10.89 16.24
CA TYR A 242 -1.72 -10.99 14.79
C TYR A 242 -1.59 -12.43 14.24
N TYR A 243 -1.35 -13.45 15.09
CA TYR A 243 -1.14 -14.85 14.65
C TYR A 243 -1.86 -15.95 15.45
N SER A 244 -2.78 -15.64 16.37
CA SER A 244 -3.64 -16.67 16.96
C SER A 244 -5.06 -16.55 16.45
N ASN A 245 -5.30 -17.00 15.20
CA ASN A 245 -6.62 -17.45 14.77
C ASN A 245 -6.44 -18.78 14.04
N SER A 246 -6.74 -19.85 14.78
CA SER A 246 -6.42 -21.24 14.57
C SER A 246 -6.92 -21.81 13.24
N GLU A 247 -6.31 -22.92 12.79
CA GLU A 247 -6.82 -23.80 11.73
C GLU A 247 -8.32 -24.15 11.92
N GLU A 248 -8.77 -24.16 13.18
CA GLU A 248 -10.19 -24.25 13.57
C GLU A 248 -11.05 -23.07 13.15
N GLU A 249 -10.58 -21.82 13.18
CA GLU A 249 -11.38 -20.67 12.70
C GLU A 249 -11.61 -20.73 11.19
N LEU A 250 -10.59 -21.16 10.44
CA LEU A 250 -10.73 -21.34 9.00
C LEU A 250 -11.67 -22.50 8.68
N GLN A 251 -11.66 -23.56 9.50
CA GLN A 251 -12.61 -24.66 9.37
C GLN A 251 -14.04 -24.23 9.74
N LYS A 252 -14.23 -23.49 10.83
CA LYS A 252 -15.53 -22.89 11.21
C LYS A 252 -16.07 -21.98 10.12
N LEU A 253 -15.22 -21.18 9.48
CA LEU A 253 -15.59 -20.35 8.34
C LEU A 253 -16.04 -21.20 7.14
N ARG A 254 -15.31 -22.28 6.82
CA ARG A 254 -15.69 -23.20 5.73
C ARG A 254 -17.03 -23.88 6.00
N ASP A 255 -17.29 -24.28 7.24
CA ASP A 255 -18.55 -24.91 7.65
C ASP A 255 -19.71 -23.90 7.59
N ALA A 256 -19.49 -22.65 8.02
CA ALA A 256 -20.47 -21.58 7.94
C ALA A 256 -20.77 -21.15 6.49
N ILE A 257 -19.77 -21.15 5.60
CA ILE A 257 -19.93 -20.91 4.15
C ILE A 257 -20.79 -22.01 3.53
N ALA A 258 -20.56 -23.26 3.90
CA ALA A 258 -21.34 -24.39 3.40
C ALA A 258 -22.83 -24.26 3.80
N TYR A 259 -23.13 -23.76 5.00
CA TYR A 259 -24.49 -23.55 5.48
C TYR A 259 -25.24 -22.41 4.76
N ARG A 260 -24.53 -21.39 4.25
CA ARG A 260 -25.10 -20.24 3.51
C ARG A 260 -24.74 -20.24 2.03
N ALA A 261 -24.41 -21.40 1.47
CA ALA A 261 -23.87 -21.51 0.13
C ALA A 261 -24.82 -21.00 -0.96
N ASP A 262 -26.13 -21.13 -0.76
CA ASP A 262 -27.18 -20.60 -1.62
C ASP A 262 -27.19 -19.07 -1.63
N THR A 263 -27.17 -18.45 -0.45
CA THR A 263 -27.21 -17.00 -0.23
C THR A 263 -25.97 -16.34 -0.81
N ILE A 264 -24.80 -16.94 -0.56
CA ILE A 264 -23.51 -16.46 -1.07
C ILE A 264 -23.47 -16.57 -2.60
N ALA A 265 -23.96 -17.67 -3.18
CA ALA A 265 -24.00 -17.85 -4.62
C ALA A 265 -24.97 -16.88 -5.32
N CYS A 266 -26.14 -16.62 -4.73
CA CYS A 266 -27.09 -15.64 -5.25
C CYS A 266 -26.54 -14.20 -5.22
N ASP A 267 -25.82 -13.82 -4.16
CA ASP A 267 -25.18 -12.48 -4.13
C ASP A 267 -24.09 -12.33 -5.19
N LEU A 268 -23.31 -13.39 -5.41
CA LEU A 268 -22.19 -13.37 -6.36
C LEU A 268 -22.63 -13.44 -7.82
N LEU A 269 -23.64 -14.26 -8.12
CA LEU A 269 -24.01 -14.64 -9.48
C LEU A 269 -25.38 -14.12 -9.91
N GLY A 270 -26.11 -13.46 -9.02
CA GLY A 270 -27.47 -12.97 -9.25
C GLY A 270 -28.54 -14.07 -9.17
N ASP A 271 -29.63 -13.89 -9.89
CA ASP A 271 -30.76 -14.82 -9.84
C ASP A 271 -30.44 -16.18 -10.47
N PRO A 272 -30.78 -17.31 -9.80
CA PRO A 272 -30.53 -18.62 -10.34
C PRO A 272 -31.48 -18.96 -11.51
N ASN A 273 -30.98 -19.77 -12.43
CA ASN A 273 -31.77 -20.37 -13.49
C ASN A 273 -32.66 -21.47 -12.91
N LYS A 274 -33.87 -21.10 -12.51
CA LYS A 274 -34.84 -22.00 -11.84
C LYS A 274 -35.19 -23.24 -12.66
N ARG A 275 -35.16 -23.15 -14.00
CA ARG A 275 -35.49 -24.27 -14.90
C ARG A 275 -34.42 -25.37 -14.88
N LEU A 276 -33.15 -24.99 -14.74
CA LEU A 276 -32.01 -25.91 -14.79
C LEU A 276 -31.50 -26.29 -13.40
N SER A 277 -31.93 -25.58 -12.37
CA SER A 277 -31.58 -25.85 -10.99
C SER A 277 -32.32 -27.09 -10.47
N ARG A 278 -31.62 -27.91 -9.69
CA ARG A 278 -32.19 -29.04 -8.95
C ARG A 278 -31.90 -28.88 -7.47
N TYR A 279 -32.67 -29.59 -6.63
CA TYR A 279 -32.47 -29.56 -5.18
C TYR A 279 -31.00 -29.78 -4.79
N GLY A 280 -30.42 -28.85 -4.03
CA GLY A 280 -29.01 -28.84 -3.62
C GLY A 280 -27.97 -28.56 -4.72
N LYS A 281 -28.35 -28.39 -5.99
CA LYS A 281 -27.46 -28.10 -7.14
C LYS A 281 -28.08 -27.02 -8.02
N ILE A 282 -27.77 -25.78 -7.69
CA ILE A 282 -28.36 -24.60 -8.30
C ILE A 282 -27.49 -24.15 -9.49
N ARG A 283 -28.12 -23.64 -10.55
CA ARG A 283 -27.49 -23.27 -11.83
C ARG A 283 -27.66 -21.79 -12.12
N TRP A 284 -26.63 -21.13 -12.65
CA TRP A 284 -26.62 -19.68 -12.96
C TRP A 284 -26.24 -19.38 -14.41
N GLY A 285 -26.75 -18.25 -14.90
CA GLY A 285 -26.69 -17.81 -16.29
C GLY A 285 -27.80 -18.40 -17.18
N ASP A 286 -28.02 -17.81 -18.35
CA ASP A 286 -29.11 -18.18 -19.28
C ASP A 286 -29.09 -19.65 -19.69
N THR A 287 -27.89 -20.23 -19.77
CA THR A 287 -27.65 -21.65 -20.11
C THR A 287 -27.35 -22.53 -18.89
N GLY A 288 -27.32 -21.97 -17.68
CA GLY A 288 -26.93 -22.72 -16.47
C GLY A 288 -25.46 -23.12 -16.45
N LYS A 289 -24.59 -22.27 -17.03
CA LYS A 289 -23.15 -22.54 -17.21
C LYS A 289 -22.39 -22.71 -15.90
N ILE A 290 -22.81 -22.05 -14.82
CA ILE A 290 -22.21 -22.22 -13.49
C ILE A 290 -23.15 -23.03 -12.62
N GLN A 291 -22.64 -24.06 -11.94
CA GLN A 291 -23.36 -24.80 -10.92
C GLN A 291 -22.72 -24.58 -9.57
N VAL A 292 -23.51 -24.23 -8.55
CA VAL A 292 -23.08 -24.26 -7.15
C VAL A 292 -23.86 -25.36 -6.44
N THR A 293 -23.13 -26.19 -5.70
CA THR A 293 -23.74 -27.18 -4.80
C THR A 293 -24.04 -26.47 -3.49
N THR A 294 -25.30 -26.44 -3.08
CA THR A 294 -25.76 -25.71 -1.88
C THR A 294 -26.07 -26.63 -0.72
N GLU A 295 -26.09 -27.96 -0.93
CA GLU A 295 -26.40 -28.94 0.11
C GLU A 295 -25.49 -30.19 0.06
N GLY A 296 -25.41 -30.87 1.19
CA GLY A 296 -24.63 -32.10 1.37
C GLY A 296 -23.12 -31.86 1.49
N LYS A 297 -22.33 -32.94 1.44
CA LYS A 297 -20.86 -32.91 1.69
C LYS A 297 -20.03 -32.04 0.72
N TYR A 298 -20.65 -31.55 -0.36
CA TYR A 298 -20.01 -30.67 -1.34
C TYR A 298 -20.65 -29.27 -1.34
N ALA A 299 -21.44 -28.92 -0.32
CA ALA A 299 -21.98 -27.58 -0.17
C ALA A 299 -20.86 -26.53 -0.20
N GLY A 300 -21.08 -25.46 -0.96
CA GLY A 300 -20.09 -24.43 -1.22
C GLY A 300 -19.05 -24.78 -2.28
N LYS A 301 -19.22 -25.86 -3.05
CA LYS A 301 -18.40 -26.15 -4.24
C LYS A 301 -19.11 -25.68 -5.52
N TRP A 302 -18.32 -25.17 -6.46
CA TRP A 302 -18.84 -24.72 -7.76
C TRP A 302 -18.09 -25.37 -8.93
N TYR A 303 -18.75 -25.38 -10.08
CA TYR A 303 -18.22 -25.86 -11.35
C TYR A 303 -18.78 -25.04 -12.50
N ASP A 304 -17.92 -24.64 -13.44
CA ASP A 304 -18.31 -23.94 -14.66
C ASP A 304 -18.17 -24.87 -15.87
N PHE A 305 -19.30 -25.16 -16.51
CA PHE A 305 -19.39 -26.08 -17.65
C PHE A 305 -18.86 -25.49 -18.95
N SER A 306 -18.62 -24.17 -19.00
CA SER A 306 -18.05 -23.50 -20.17
C SER A 306 -16.52 -23.52 -20.17
N THR A 307 -15.89 -23.38 -18.99
CA THR A 307 -14.43 -23.33 -18.84
C THR A 307 -13.81 -24.60 -18.26
N GLY A 308 -14.62 -25.45 -17.62
CA GLY A 308 -14.15 -26.61 -16.86
C GLY A 308 -13.56 -26.28 -15.49
N GLU A 309 -13.56 -25.00 -15.11
CA GLU A 309 -13.06 -24.53 -13.81
C GLU A 309 -13.95 -24.99 -12.67
N LYS A 310 -13.32 -25.22 -11.51
CA LYS A 310 -14.00 -25.69 -10.31
C LYS A 310 -13.29 -25.23 -9.06
N GLY A 311 -14.02 -25.12 -7.96
CA GLY A 311 -13.42 -24.73 -6.69
C GLY A 311 -14.45 -24.63 -5.56
N ASP A 312 -14.11 -23.87 -4.54
CA ASP A 312 -15.03 -23.53 -3.46
C ASP A 312 -15.55 -22.09 -3.61
N LEU A 313 -16.54 -21.72 -2.81
CA LEU A 313 -17.10 -20.38 -2.84
C LEU A 313 -16.06 -19.29 -2.56
N LEU A 314 -14.96 -19.60 -1.86
CA LEU A 314 -13.86 -18.66 -1.69
C LEU A 314 -13.14 -18.40 -3.01
N SER A 315 -12.81 -19.44 -3.77
CA SER A 315 -12.23 -19.26 -5.11
C SER A 315 -13.22 -18.64 -6.10
N LEU A 316 -14.53 -18.87 -5.94
CA LEU A 316 -15.56 -18.22 -6.76
C LEU A 316 -15.60 -16.70 -6.51
N VAL A 317 -15.52 -16.28 -5.24
CA VAL A 317 -15.47 -14.86 -4.87
C VAL A 317 -14.25 -14.18 -5.50
N GLN A 318 -13.09 -14.82 -5.42
CA GLN A 318 -11.87 -14.29 -6.05
C GLN A 318 -12.06 -14.12 -7.56
N ARG A 319 -12.70 -15.09 -8.23
CA ARG A 319 -12.95 -15.05 -9.68
C ARG A 319 -13.94 -13.95 -10.07
N GLU A 320 -15.12 -13.91 -9.45
CA GLU A 320 -16.20 -13.02 -9.87
C GLU A 320 -16.00 -11.56 -9.41
N ARG A 321 -15.29 -11.34 -8.30
CA ARG A 321 -15.07 -9.99 -7.74
C ARG A 321 -13.65 -9.45 -7.99
N GLY A 322 -12.73 -10.29 -8.48
CA GLY A 322 -11.31 -9.95 -8.62
C GLY A 322 -10.58 -9.77 -7.28
N TYR A 323 -11.07 -10.44 -6.22
CA TYR A 323 -10.55 -10.28 -4.86
C TYR A 323 -9.29 -11.12 -4.60
N SER A 324 -8.38 -10.58 -3.79
CA SER A 324 -7.32 -11.35 -3.14
C SER A 324 -7.89 -12.37 -2.14
N PHE A 325 -7.06 -13.33 -1.71
CA PHE A 325 -7.49 -14.36 -0.76
C PHE A 325 -8.00 -13.78 0.56
N PHE A 326 -7.36 -12.72 1.07
CA PHE A 326 -7.78 -12.04 2.29
C PHE A 326 -9.11 -11.31 2.09
N GLU A 327 -9.27 -10.55 1.01
CA GLU A 327 -10.53 -9.87 0.69
C GLU A 327 -11.68 -10.86 0.48
N ALA A 328 -11.43 -12.00 -0.16
CA ALA A 328 -12.41 -13.07 -0.31
C ALA A 328 -12.76 -13.73 1.03
N LYS A 329 -11.78 -13.95 1.91
CA LYS A 329 -11.97 -14.48 3.26
C LYS A 329 -12.80 -13.51 4.12
N GLU A 330 -12.48 -12.22 4.11
CA GLU A 330 -13.20 -11.20 4.87
C GLU A 330 -14.62 -10.94 4.31
N TYR A 331 -14.77 -10.92 2.98
CA TYR A 331 -16.09 -10.91 2.35
C TYR A 331 -16.92 -12.11 2.80
N LEU A 332 -16.37 -13.33 2.79
CA LEU A 332 -17.11 -14.50 3.23
C LEU A 332 -17.43 -14.49 4.72
N LYS A 333 -16.51 -14.02 5.58
CA LYS A 333 -16.79 -13.80 7.01
C LYS A 333 -17.94 -12.83 7.25
N SER A 334 -18.04 -11.77 6.46
CA SER A 334 -19.20 -10.86 6.52
C SER A 334 -20.48 -11.54 6.06
N MET A 335 -20.40 -12.35 5.00
CA MET A 335 -21.55 -13.08 4.46
C MET A 335 -22.02 -14.21 5.37
N VAL A 336 -21.17 -14.74 6.26
CA VAL A 336 -21.54 -15.78 7.23
C VAL A 336 -21.70 -15.27 8.66
N GLY A 337 -21.54 -13.97 8.90
CA GLY A 337 -21.69 -13.36 10.22
C GLY A 337 -20.57 -13.68 11.22
N MET A 338 -19.40 -14.13 10.74
CA MET A 338 -18.22 -14.44 11.57
C MET A 338 -17.22 -13.26 11.63
N SER A 339 -17.73 -12.03 11.65
CA SER A 339 -16.89 -10.83 11.62
C SER A 339 -16.57 -10.38 13.05
N ASN A 340 -15.29 -10.42 13.45
CA ASN A 340 -14.81 -9.68 14.62
C ASN A 340 -14.71 -8.20 14.23
N ILE A 341 -15.30 -7.34 15.04
CA ILE A 341 -15.64 -5.94 14.72
C ILE A 341 -14.44 -5.14 14.19
N SER A 342 -14.51 -4.71 12.93
CA SER A 342 -14.19 -3.33 12.49
C SER A 342 -14.64 -3.14 11.04
N GLN A 343 -15.77 -2.46 10.89
CA GLN A 343 -16.37 -2.10 9.61
C GLN A 343 -15.41 -1.28 8.74
N ARG A 344 -15.27 -1.63 7.45
CA ARG A 344 -14.92 -0.69 6.37
C ARG A 344 -15.24 -1.30 4.98
N TYR A 345 -16.26 -0.74 4.32
CA TYR A 345 -16.62 -1.02 2.93
C TYR A 345 -15.85 -0.11 1.93
N GLN A 346 -15.21 -0.78 0.95
CA GLN A 346 -14.91 -0.49 -0.48
C GLN A 346 -14.04 0.72 -0.98
N ARG A 347 -12.88 0.35 -1.60
CA ARG A 347 -12.18 0.69 -2.91
C ARG A 347 -11.79 2.17 -3.25
N PRO A 348 -10.81 2.53 -4.16
CA PRO A 348 -9.94 1.80 -5.15
C PRO A 348 -8.38 2.07 -5.02
N PRO A 349 -7.47 1.63 -5.93
CA PRO A 349 -6.01 1.84 -5.82
C PRO A 349 -5.55 3.27 -6.17
N LYS A 350 -4.42 3.69 -5.56
CA LYS A 350 -3.88 5.08 -5.49
C LYS A 350 -3.21 5.57 -6.78
N THR A 351 -3.58 6.77 -7.21
CA THR A 351 -2.72 7.76 -7.89
C THR A 351 -2.67 9.03 -7.04
N ASP A 352 -1.71 9.92 -7.30
CA ASP A 352 -1.51 11.17 -6.56
C ASP A 352 -2.71 12.13 -6.66
N ASP A 353 -3.64 12.01 -5.69
CA ASP A 353 -5.00 12.57 -5.74
C ASP A 353 -5.06 14.10 -5.74
N SER A 354 -4.04 14.80 -5.24
CA SER A 354 -4.11 16.27 -5.13
C SER A 354 -4.03 16.97 -6.50
N GLN A 355 -3.25 16.41 -7.43
CA GLN A 355 -3.13 16.92 -8.81
C GLN A 355 -4.20 16.33 -9.73
N GLN A 356 -4.58 15.06 -9.56
CA GLN A 356 -5.64 14.41 -10.34
C GLN A 356 -7.03 14.96 -10.02
N TYR A 357 -7.35 15.23 -8.75
CA TYR A 357 -8.66 15.76 -8.37
C TYR A 357 -8.96 17.08 -9.07
N THR A 358 -7.97 17.98 -9.18
CA THR A 358 -8.15 19.28 -9.85
C THR A 358 -8.51 19.12 -11.33
N GLN A 359 -7.97 18.09 -12.00
CA GLN A 359 -8.19 17.78 -13.42
C GLN A 359 -9.43 16.92 -13.72
N GLN A 360 -10.10 16.35 -12.72
CA GLN A 360 -11.31 15.56 -12.93
C GLN A 360 -12.49 16.42 -13.45
N PRO A 361 -13.34 15.89 -14.36
CA PRO A 361 -14.56 16.57 -14.80
C PRO A 361 -15.48 16.93 -13.62
N GLU A 362 -16.14 18.08 -13.68
CA GLU A 362 -17.08 18.52 -12.62
C GLU A 362 -18.18 17.50 -12.34
N SER A 363 -18.66 16.78 -13.37
CA SER A 363 -19.67 15.73 -13.23
C SER A 363 -19.23 14.58 -12.32
N VAL A 364 -17.97 14.16 -12.41
CA VAL A 364 -17.39 13.10 -11.57
C VAL A 364 -17.24 13.58 -10.14
N LYS A 365 -16.79 14.83 -9.95
CA LYS A 365 -16.67 15.45 -8.62
C LYS A 365 -18.03 15.54 -7.92
N ILE A 366 -19.07 15.93 -8.65
CA ILE A 366 -20.44 16.01 -8.15
C ILE A 366 -20.97 14.62 -7.78
N ALA A 367 -20.75 13.60 -8.63
CA ALA A 367 -21.16 12.23 -8.34
C ALA A 367 -20.49 11.65 -7.08
N ASN A 368 -19.21 11.93 -6.87
CA ASN A 368 -18.49 11.51 -5.67
C ASN A 368 -19.05 12.15 -4.39
N VAL A 369 -19.42 13.43 -4.46
CA VAL A 369 -20.05 14.12 -3.33
C VAL A 369 -21.45 13.57 -3.05
N GLN A 370 -22.22 13.26 -4.09
CA GLN A 370 -23.54 12.65 -3.94
C GLN A 370 -23.46 11.26 -3.27
N ASN A 371 -22.50 10.42 -3.70
CA ASN A 371 -22.24 9.13 -3.07
C ASN A 371 -21.81 9.28 -1.59
N LEU A 372 -20.94 10.25 -1.30
CA LEU A 372 -20.55 10.56 0.07
C LEU A 372 -21.76 11.00 0.91
N TYR A 373 -22.65 11.84 0.38
CA TYR A 373 -23.87 12.26 1.07
C TYR A 373 -24.74 11.07 1.46
N GLU A 374 -24.96 10.12 0.54
CA GLU A 374 -25.79 8.93 0.78
C GLU A 374 -25.21 8.01 1.84
N ARG A 375 -23.89 7.87 1.89
CA ARG A 375 -23.16 7.04 2.86
C ARG A 375 -22.93 7.70 4.22
N SER A 376 -23.18 9.00 4.33
CA SER A 376 -22.89 9.76 5.55
C SER A 376 -24.05 9.68 6.55
N SER A 377 -23.68 9.53 7.82
CA SER A 377 -24.58 9.34 8.95
C SER A 377 -25.23 10.67 9.34
N ARG A 378 -26.54 10.65 9.54
CA ARG A 378 -27.28 11.84 10.01
C ARG A 378 -26.87 12.18 11.43
N ILE A 379 -26.68 13.46 11.70
CA ILE A 379 -26.42 13.97 13.06
C ILE A 379 -27.68 14.59 13.71
N HIS A 380 -28.79 14.63 12.97
CA HIS A 380 -30.07 15.21 13.36
C HIS A 380 -31.21 14.16 13.29
N GLY A 381 -32.30 14.39 14.02
CA GLY A 381 -33.45 13.47 14.13
C GLY A 381 -33.54 12.73 15.46
N TYR A 382 -34.77 12.42 15.88
CA TYR A 382 -35.06 11.44 16.93
C TYR A 382 -35.24 10.09 16.26
N GLU A 383 -34.16 9.31 16.10
CA GLU A 383 -34.33 7.90 15.75
C GLU A 383 -34.55 7.08 17.02
N ILE A 384 -35.55 6.21 16.91
CA ILE A 384 -36.00 5.20 17.88
C ILE A 384 -35.00 4.01 17.94
N ASP A 385 -33.90 4.09 17.20
CA ASP A 385 -32.92 3.01 17.05
C ASP A 385 -31.72 3.13 17.99
N THR A 386 -31.32 1.96 18.45
CA THR A 386 -30.26 1.66 19.42
C THR A 386 -28.89 2.22 19.01
N SER A 387 -28.29 3.02 19.89
CA SER A 387 -26.88 3.48 19.92
C SER A 387 -26.37 4.24 18.68
N PRO A 388 -26.04 5.54 18.80
CA PRO A 388 -25.47 6.31 17.69
C PRO A 388 -24.13 5.73 17.22
N SER A 389 -23.87 5.79 15.91
CA SER A 389 -22.58 5.35 15.36
C SER A 389 -21.42 6.18 15.90
N ALA A 390 -20.24 5.57 16.01
CA ALA A 390 -19.07 6.17 16.64
C ALA A 390 -18.67 7.52 16.00
N GLU A 391 -18.82 7.66 14.69
CA GLU A 391 -18.54 8.91 13.99
C GLU A 391 -19.55 10.03 14.34
N VAL A 392 -20.81 9.68 14.61
CA VAL A 392 -21.84 10.64 15.04
C VAL A 392 -21.55 11.15 16.44
N GLU A 393 -21.08 10.29 17.35
CA GLU A 393 -20.68 10.70 18.71
C GLU A 393 -19.49 11.66 18.69
N ILE A 394 -18.48 11.38 17.88
CA ILE A 394 -17.28 12.23 17.74
C ILE A 394 -17.66 13.60 17.15
N VAL A 395 -18.52 13.65 16.13
CA VAL A 395 -18.99 14.91 15.55
C VAL A 395 -19.83 15.72 16.53
N LYS A 396 -20.69 15.07 17.32
CA LYS A 396 -21.45 15.73 18.40
C LYS A 396 -20.51 16.35 19.42
N LYS A 397 -19.52 15.59 19.88
CA LYS A 397 -18.50 16.06 20.81
C LYS A 397 -17.71 17.25 20.25
N TYR A 398 -17.40 17.24 18.95
CA TYR A 398 -16.77 18.39 18.28
C TYR A 398 -17.65 19.64 18.33
N LEU A 399 -18.92 19.55 17.99
CA LEU A 399 -19.83 20.70 18.02
C LEU A 399 -20.03 21.21 19.45
N GLU A 400 -20.17 20.31 20.42
CA GLU A 400 -20.27 20.64 21.85
C GLU A 400 -19.02 21.36 22.38
N ASN A 401 -17.81 20.88 22.03
CA ASN A 401 -16.55 21.54 22.38
C ASN A 401 -16.45 22.98 21.84
N ARG A 402 -17.23 23.32 20.80
CA ARG A 402 -17.31 24.69 20.24
C ARG A 402 -18.47 25.51 20.79
N GLY A 403 -19.20 24.98 21.78
CA GLY A 403 -20.39 25.63 22.33
C GLY A 403 -21.60 25.60 21.39
N ILE A 404 -21.58 24.75 20.36
CA ILE A 404 -22.67 24.61 19.40
C ILE A 404 -23.60 23.50 19.86
N THR A 405 -24.74 23.90 20.41
CA THR A 405 -25.86 23.03 20.78
C THR A 405 -27.03 23.32 19.84
N PHE A 406 -27.27 22.40 18.89
CA PHE A 406 -28.39 22.53 17.98
C PHE A 406 -29.54 21.62 18.41
N ASP A 407 -30.77 22.10 18.24
CA ASP A 407 -31.96 21.26 18.40
C ASP A 407 -31.96 20.21 17.28
N LYS A 408 -31.85 18.94 17.67
CA LYS A 408 -31.82 17.78 16.76
C LYS A 408 -33.02 17.73 15.81
N SER A 409 -34.11 18.43 16.12
CA SER A 409 -35.30 18.51 15.27
C SER A 409 -35.21 19.56 14.14
N THR A 410 -34.29 20.54 14.24
CA THR A 410 -34.21 21.68 13.31
C THR A 410 -32.89 21.78 12.54
N ALA A 411 -31.92 20.90 12.82
CA ALA A 411 -30.69 20.86 12.05
C ALA A 411 -30.92 20.44 10.60
N SER A 412 -30.21 21.11 9.70
CA SER A 412 -30.22 20.82 8.28
C SER A 412 -29.80 19.38 7.99
N SER A 413 -30.50 18.74 7.05
CA SER A 413 -30.17 17.41 6.55
C SER A 413 -28.85 17.32 5.81
N ASP A 414 -28.31 18.49 5.46
CA ASP A 414 -27.04 18.63 4.77
C ASP A 414 -25.85 18.69 5.74
N LEU A 415 -26.09 18.52 7.05
CA LEU A 415 -25.05 18.33 8.05
C LEU A 415 -24.99 16.87 8.48
N LYS A 416 -23.81 16.26 8.37
CA LYS A 416 -23.62 14.82 8.60
C LYS A 416 -22.29 14.49 9.25
N ALA A 417 -22.17 13.26 9.71
CA ALA A 417 -20.93 12.63 10.13
C ALA A 417 -20.47 11.66 9.04
N SER A 418 -19.20 11.74 8.68
CA SER A 418 -18.61 10.90 7.62
C SER A 418 -17.29 10.32 8.08
N ILE A 419 -16.89 9.21 7.46
CA ILE A 419 -15.54 8.67 7.59
C ILE A 419 -14.81 8.99 6.28
N LEU A 420 -13.76 9.81 6.37
CA LEU A 420 -12.99 10.29 5.22
C LEU A 420 -11.55 9.83 5.31
N PHE A 421 -11.04 9.32 4.19
CA PHE A 421 -9.64 8.97 4.06
C PHE A 421 -8.79 10.24 3.93
N ASP A 422 -7.72 10.33 4.71
CA ASP A 422 -6.63 11.26 4.45
C ASP A 422 -5.52 10.52 3.70
N THR A 423 -5.19 11.00 2.51
CA THR A 423 -4.13 10.43 1.67
C THR A 423 -2.74 10.58 2.28
N GLN A 424 -2.52 11.59 3.13
CA GLN A 424 -1.20 11.86 3.73
C GLN A 424 -0.91 10.93 4.89
N THR A 425 -1.81 10.84 5.86
CA THR A 425 -1.64 9.92 7.00
C THR A 425 -2.10 8.50 6.67
N ARG A 426 -2.83 8.31 5.56
CA ARG A 426 -3.43 7.04 5.11
C ARG A 426 -4.37 6.42 6.14
N GLU A 427 -4.96 7.26 6.98
CA GLU A 427 -5.95 6.88 7.96
C GLU A 427 -7.32 7.41 7.53
N ASN A 428 -8.38 6.72 7.95
CA ASN A 428 -9.69 7.36 7.89
C ASN A 428 -9.96 8.10 9.19
N TYR A 429 -10.36 9.35 9.06
CA TYR A 429 -10.83 10.18 10.15
C TYR A 429 -12.33 10.29 10.13
N THR A 430 -12.90 10.42 11.32
CA THR A 430 -14.24 10.98 11.43
C THR A 430 -14.18 12.43 10.96
N ALA A 431 -15.19 12.86 10.22
CA ALA A 431 -15.30 14.23 9.75
C ALA A 431 -16.72 14.78 9.94
N PHE A 432 -16.79 16.03 10.39
CA PHE A 432 -18.01 16.82 10.28
C PHE A 432 -18.14 17.31 8.83
N THR A 433 -19.20 16.90 8.14
CA THR A 433 -19.43 17.22 6.73
C THR A 433 -20.66 18.09 6.54
N ALA A 434 -20.48 19.18 5.79
CA ALA A 434 -21.51 20.15 5.47
C ALA A 434 -21.67 20.25 3.95
N PHE A 435 -22.79 19.74 3.43
CA PHE A 435 -23.06 19.61 2.01
C PHE A 435 -23.67 20.89 1.42
N ALA A 436 -23.19 21.27 0.24
CA ALA A 436 -23.61 22.45 -0.48
C ALA A 436 -24.49 22.07 -1.68
N ARG A 437 -25.59 22.80 -1.84
CA ARG A 437 -26.54 22.62 -2.95
C ARG A 437 -26.53 23.81 -3.90
N ASN A 438 -26.73 23.55 -5.18
CA ASN A 438 -26.93 24.59 -6.19
C ASN A 438 -28.37 25.13 -6.16
N SER A 439 -28.68 26.10 -7.03
CA SER A 439 -30.02 26.70 -7.15
C SER A 439 -31.12 25.71 -7.58
N LYS A 440 -30.77 24.55 -8.15
CA LYS A 440 -31.70 23.48 -8.50
C LYS A 440 -31.94 22.50 -7.34
N GLY A 441 -31.25 22.66 -6.22
CA GLY A 441 -31.32 21.78 -5.06
C GLY A 441 -30.43 20.54 -5.15
N GLU A 442 -29.59 20.43 -6.18
CA GLU A 442 -28.67 19.30 -6.37
C GLU A 442 -27.45 19.46 -5.45
N ILE A 443 -26.99 18.37 -4.84
CA ILE A 443 -25.76 18.39 -4.04
C ILE A 443 -24.59 18.39 -4.99
N THR A 444 -23.80 19.46 -4.96
CA THR A 444 -22.64 19.58 -5.85
C THR A 444 -21.33 19.64 -5.10
N GLY A 445 -21.36 19.91 -3.79
CA GLY A 445 -20.17 20.21 -3.00
C GLY A 445 -20.29 19.80 -1.53
N VAL A 446 -19.16 19.72 -0.84
CA VAL A 446 -19.11 19.44 0.61
C VAL A 446 -17.86 20.08 1.22
N GLN A 447 -18.02 20.66 2.41
CA GLN A 447 -16.92 21.05 3.28
C GLN A 447 -16.79 20.02 4.40
N ALA A 448 -15.57 19.54 4.64
CA ALA A 448 -15.28 18.52 5.64
C ALA A 448 -14.24 19.01 6.64
N VAL A 449 -14.52 18.85 7.93
CA VAL A 449 -13.57 19.08 9.03
C VAL A 449 -13.20 17.74 9.65
N TYR A 450 -11.94 17.36 9.54
CA TYR A 450 -11.39 16.09 10.02
C TYR A 450 -11.16 16.17 11.54
N LEU A 451 -11.57 15.12 12.26
CA LEU A 451 -11.63 15.08 13.72
C LEU A 451 -10.83 13.90 14.28
N ASN A 452 -10.26 14.09 15.47
CA ASN A 452 -9.69 13.01 16.27
C ASN A 452 -10.77 12.34 17.16
N LEU A 453 -10.41 11.26 17.85
CA LEU A 453 -11.33 10.55 18.75
C LEU A 453 -11.79 11.40 19.96
N ALA A 454 -11.07 12.47 20.29
CA ALA A 454 -11.45 13.38 21.37
C ALA A 454 -12.52 14.39 20.95
N GLY A 455 -12.88 14.48 19.66
CA GLY A 455 -13.79 15.49 19.13
C GLY A 455 -13.09 16.81 18.81
N ASP A 456 -11.76 16.86 18.77
CA ASP A 456 -11.03 18.05 18.31
C ASP A 456 -10.61 17.88 16.85
N LYS A 457 -10.17 18.97 16.23
CA LYS A 457 -9.61 18.90 14.87
C LYS A 457 -8.43 17.92 14.84
N ALA A 458 -8.41 17.06 13.83
CA ALA A 458 -7.33 16.11 13.63
C ALA A 458 -5.98 16.83 13.44
N ASN A 459 -4.92 16.26 14.02
CA ASN A 459 -3.56 16.76 13.88
C ASN A 459 -2.95 16.32 12.54
N ILE A 460 -3.49 16.90 11.47
CA ILE A 460 -3.10 16.66 10.08
C ILE A 460 -2.82 18.00 9.38
N SER A 461 -2.04 17.98 8.31
CA SER A 461 -1.57 19.20 7.61
C SER A 461 -2.71 20.13 7.18
N ILE A 462 -3.82 19.58 6.69
CA ILE A 462 -5.03 20.30 6.29
C ILE A 462 -6.22 19.58 6.89
N ASN A 463 -6.72 20.10 8.01
CA ASN A 463 -7.86 19.52 8.74
C ASN A 463 -9.23 20.01 8.26
N ARG A 464 -9.30 21.00 7.36
CA ARG A 464 -10.54 21.44 6.70
C ARG A 464 -10.35 21.41 5.18
N ARG A 465 -11.17 20.61 4.49
CA ARG A 465 -11.09 20.40 3.04
C ARG A 465 -12.44 20.62 2.38
N SER A 466 -12.43 20.97 1.09
CA SER A 466 -13.64 21.13 0.29
C SER A 466 -13.57 20.25 -0.94
N PHE A 467 -14.67 19.56 -1.23
CA PHE A 467 -14.80 18.64 -2.36
C PHE A 467 -16.03 19.02 -3.19
N GLY A 468 -16.01 18.68 -4.46
CA GLY A 468 -17.08 18.90 -5.43
C GLY A 468 -16.95 20.21 -6.19
N LYS A 469 -18.05 20.62 -6.81
CA LYS A 469 -18.25 21.95 -7.37
C LYS A 469 -18.89 22.85 -6.31
N ILE A 470 -18.05 23.69 -5.69
CA ILE A 470 -18.47 24.65 -4.67
C ILE A 470 -19.04 25.95 -5.28
N SER A 471 -18.55 26.35 -6.46
CA SER A 471 -18.97 27.60 -7.09
C SER A 471 -20.46 27.56 -7.46
N GLY A 472 -21.22 28.55 -7.00
CA GLY A 472 -22.67 28.63 -7.21
C GLY A 472 -23.50 27.76 -6.25
N SER A 473 -22.88 27.17 -5.22
CA SER A 473 -23.55 26.30 -4.26
C SER A 473 -23.31 26.74 -2.81
N PHE A 474 -24.34 26.57 -1.98
CA PHE A 474 -24.34 27.03 -0.59
C PHE A 474 -24.77 25.91 0.36
N ILE A 475 -24.17 25.90 1.55
CA ILE A 475 -24.60 25.03 2.65
C ILE A 475 -25.79 25.72 3.29
N THR A 476 -26.97 25.10 3.26
CA THR A 476 -28.16 25.65 3.90
C THR A 476 -28.25 25.16 5.33
N ILE A 477 -28.24 26.07 6.31
CA ILE A 477 -28.37 25.74 7.73
C ILE A 477 -29.82 25.90 8.19
N ALA A 478 -30.46 27.01 7.81
CA ALA A 478 -31.86 27.26 8.12
C ALA A 478 -32.55 27.92 6.92
N LYS A 479 -33.79 27.50 6.66
CA LYS A 479 -34.70 28.18 5.72
C LYS A 479 -35.68 29.01 6.51
N ARG A 480 -35.99 30.22 6.02
CA ARG A 480 -36.97 31.11 6.63
C ARG A 480 -38.35 30.45 6.65
N ASN A 481 -39.08 30.63 7.73
CA ASN A 481 -40.51 30.37 7.77
C ASN A 481 -41.28 31.53 7.16
N ALA A 482 -42.57 31.32 6.85
CA ALA A 482 -43.43 32.36 6.27
C ALA A 482 -43.52 33.64 7.13
N ASN A 483 -43.36 33.51 8.45
CA ASN A 483 -43.46 34.60 9.43
C ASN A 483 -42.11 35.22 9.81
N ASP A 484 -41.00 34.71 9.25
CA ASP A 484 -39.66 35.21 9.55
C ASP A 484 -39.31 36.41 8.64
N PRO A 485 -38.46 37.34 9.10
CA PRO A 485 -38.03 38.47 8.28
C PRO A 485 -37.36 37.98 6.99
N ASN A 486 -37.59 38.70 5.88
CA ASN A 486 -37.03 38.38 4.57
C ASN A 486 -35.56 38.80 4.47
N ILE A 487 -34.72 38.19 5.31
CA ILE A 487 -33.29 38.41 5.37
C ILE A 487 -32.55 37.11 5.07
N THR A 488 -31.43 37.24 4.34
CA THR A 488 -30.49 36.15 4.10
C THR A 488 -29.16 36.49 4.76
N ILE A 489 -28.70 35.60 5.61
CA ILE A 489 -27.44 35.74 6.35
C ILE A 489 -26.46 34.72 5.79
N ILE A 490 -25.28 35.20 5.42
CA ILE A 490 -24.22 34.41 4.82
C ILE A 490 -23.07 34.35 5.82
N ALA A 491 -22.72 33.15 6.26
CA ALA A 491 -21.55 32.91 7.09
C ALA A 491 -20.38 32.33 6.26
N GLU A 492 -19.16 32.54 6.75
CA GLU A 492 -17.96 32.01 6.10
C GLU A 492 -17.93 30.47 6.09
N GLY A 493 -18.47 29.82 7.12
CA GLY A 493 -18.50 28.36 7.25
C GLY A 493 -19.69 27.84 8.05
N ALA A 494 -19.89 26.52 8.01
CA ALA A 494 -21.05 25.87 8.60
C ALA A 494 -21.13 26.05 10.12
N GLU A 495 -20.01 26.01 10.85
CA GLU A 495 -20.01 26.21 12.31
C GLU A 495 -20.43 27.63 12.71
N THR A 496 -20.00 28.64 11.95
CA THR A 496 -20.40 30.03 12.19
C THR A 496 -21.89 30.22 11.90
N ALA A 497 -22.40 29.65 10.81
CA ALA A 497 -23.83 29.68 10.51
C ALA A 497 -24.68 28.92 11.55
N LEU A 498 -24.18 27.80 12.08
CA LEU A 498 -24.81 27.08 13.20
C LEU A 498 -24.87 27.93 14.47
N SER A 499 -23.81 28.67 14.76
CA SER A 499 -23.78 29.60 15.91
C SER A 499 -24.83 30.71 15.76
N LEU A 500 -25.02 31.22 14.54
CA LEU A 500 -26.06 32.21 14.23
C LEU A 500 -27.47 31.61 14.39
N GLN A 501 -27.70 30.39 13.91
CA GLN A 501 -28.97 29.68 14.11
C GLN A 501 -29.28 29.51 15.61
N GLN A 502 -28.29 29.05 16.38
CA GLN A 502 -28.42 28.83 17.83
C GLN A 502 -28.69 30.12 18.60
N SER A 503 -28.16 31.26 18.15
CA SER A 503 -28.46 32.57 18.76
C SER A 503 -29.91 33.04 18.58
N GLY A 504 -30.74 32.28 17.83
CA GLY A 504 -32.15 32.57 17.63
C GLY A 504 -32.42 33.55 16.49
N ILE A 505 -31.42 33.85 15.65
CA ILE A 505 -31.61 34.71 14.49
C ILE A 505 -32.54 34.00 13.48
N LYS A 506 -33.61 34.70 13.09
CA LYS A 506 -34.62 34.20 12.17
C LYS A 506 -34.37 34.71 10.75
N GLY A 507 -34.42 33.83 9.77
CA GLY A 507 -34.17 34.15 8.36
C GLY A 507 -33.58 32.98 7.60
N ASN A 508 -33.18 33.21 6.35
CA ASN A 508 -32.39 32.23 5.60
C ASN A 508 -30.94 32.31 6.10
N ILE A 509 -30.41 31.20 6.61
CA ILE A 509 -29.01 31.12 7.05
C ILE A 509 -28.29 30.13 6.15
N ILE A 510 -27.29 30.64 5.43
CA ILE A 510 -26.45 29.85 4.53
C ILE A 510 -24.97 30.06 4.86
N ALA A 511 -24.14 29.07 4.53
CA ALA A 511 -22.70 29.14 4.69
C ALA A 511 -21.98 28.91 3.35
N SER A 512 -20.87 29.60 3.20
CA SER A 512 -19.91 29.35 2.13
C SER A 512 -19.03 28.14 2.47
N ALA A 513 -18.50 27.45 1.46
CA ALA A 513 -17.61 26.31 1.66
C ALA A 513 -16.12 26.65 1.42
N ARG A 514 -15.72 27.92 1.20
CA ARG A 514 -14.31 28.33 1.02
C ARG A 514 -13.89 29.37 2.07
N ASN A 515 -12.58 29.51 2.32
CA ASN A 515 -12.02 30.75 2.88
C ASN A 515 -12.30 31.86 1.85
N PHE A 516 -13.24 32.76 2.19
CA PHE A 516 -13.68 33.84 1.31
C PHE A 516 -13.00 35.15 1.73
N GLU A 517 -12.36 35.84 0.78
CA GLU A 517 -12.21 37.30 0.84
C GLU A 517 -13.53 37.91 0.38
N PHE A 518 -14.18 38.70 1.24
CA PHE A 518 -15.53 39.24 1.04
C PHE A 518 -15.67 40.24 -0.14
N GLU A 519 -14.57 40.65 -0.80
CA GLU A 519 -14.59 41.69 -1.84
C GLU A 519 -15.37 41.31 -3.12
N LYS A 520 -15.60 40.02 -3.40
CA LYS A 520 -16.25 39.57 -4.65
C LYS A 520 -17.77 39.37 -4.56
N LEU A 521 -18.39 39.66 -3.42
CA LEU A 521 -19.85 39.49 -3.23
C LEU A 521 -20.69 40.56 -3.91
N PHE A 522 -20.14 41.75 -4.20
CA PHE A 522 -20.90 42.84 -4.80
C PHE A 522 -21.27 42.62 -6.28
N THR A 523 -20.64 41.68 -6.98
CA THR A 523 -20.87 41.48 -8.42
C THR A 523 -21.97 40.47 -8.75
N ILE A 524 -22.47 39.69 -7.79
CA ILE A 524 -23.41 38.58 -8.05
C ILE A 524 -24.85 38.91 -7.63
N PHE A 525 -25.06 39.95 -6.82
CA PHE A 525 -26.38 40.35 -6.32
C PHE A 525 -26.91 41.69 -6.88
N TRP A 526 -26.49 42.07 -8.08
CA TRP A 526 -27.17 43.09 -8.90
C TRP A 526 -27.61 42.52 -10.24
#